data_AF-A0AA35Q4L2-F1
#
_entry.id   AF-A0AA35Q4L2-F1
#
_cell.length_a   1.000
_cell.length_b   1.000
_cell.length_c   1.000
_cell.angle_alpha   90.00
_cell.angle_beta   90.00
_cell.angle_gamma   90.00
#
_symmetry.space_group_name_H-M   'P 1'
#
loop_
_entity.id
_entity.type
_entity.pdbx_description
1 polymer ?
#
loop_
_entity_poly.entity_id
_entity_poly.type
_entity_poly.pdbx_seq_one_letter_code
_entity_poly.pdbx_strand_id
1 'polypeptide(L)'
;MALRLITDREDRHLLTDTDHDIVKSISSRWLAEGFWAIAELDGSAPDRLSSEEIEQHDRIMGIFGITLDPSRFAPDDKIGATVALMQATIVEGQRPEWLGIMETLRLGQHLTMIPEFPQPDVDGRAAFGKPLWSSNWWIKDIPPGIRMDDVGYLHISASCLPIQSARPGSGDVIFENTDGQWALSLNKTSRIYAVRLGEKCLYTAIKFPPQVILDKYLILLAEKSKEEKFHCLGYASVEEKVINLESWENLTLVIR
;
A
#
# COMPACT_ATOMS: atom_id res chain seq x y z
N MET A 1 -1.41 -3.02 -33.99
CA MET A 1 -1.67 -4.33 -33.36
C MET A 1 -2.52 -4.05 -32.14
N ALA A 2 -3.82 -4.34 -32.21
CA ALA A 2 -4.81 -3.90 -31.23
C ALA A 2 -4.76 -4.79 -29.97
N LEU A 3 -4.53 -4.20 -28.80
CA LEU A 3 -4.72 -4.88 -27.52
C LEU A 3 -6.22 -5.09 -27.30
N ARG A 4 -6.62 -6.36 -27.18
CA ARG A 4 -7.99 -6.75 -26.85
C ARG A 4 -8.15 -6.56 -25.33
N LEU A 5 -8.90 -5.54 -24.93
CA LEU A 5 -9.23 -5.25 -23.53
C LEU A 5 -10.02 -6.41 -22.93
N ILE A 6 -9.41 -7.13 -21.99
CA ILE A 6 -10.08 -8.14 -21.16
C ILE A 6 -10.96 -7.37 -20.18
N THR A 7 -12.26 -7.29 -20.49
CA THR A 7 -13.25 -6.48 -19.76
C THR A 7 -14.20 -7.33 -18.93
N ASP A 8 -14.02 -8.66 -18.90
CA ASP A 8 -14.99 -9.56 -18.26
C ASP A 8 -14.42 -10.36 -17.08
N ARG A 9 -15.28 -10.57 -16.08
CA ARG A 9 -14.96 -11.10 -14.74
C ARG A 9 -14.58 -12.59 -14.77
N GLU A 10 -14.93 -13.32 -15.83
CA GLU A 10 -14.70 -14.75 -16.00
C GLU A 10 -13.33 -15.10 -16.64
N ASP A 11 -12.65 -14.13 -17.26
CA ASP A 11 -11.40 -14.37 -18.02
C ASP A 11 -10.11 -14.28 -17.19
N ARG A 12 -10.20 -13.98 -15.88
CA ARG A 12 -9.01 -13.83 -15.00
C ARG A 12 -8.18 -15.11 -14.81
N HIS A 13 -8.70 -16.26 -15.22
CA HIS A 13 -8.00 -17.56 -15.15
C HIS A 13 -7.05 -17.81 -16.33
N LEU A 14 -6.97 -16.90 -17.31
CA LEU A 14 -6.26 -17.09 -18.59
C LEU A 14 -5.01 -16.20 -18.76
N LEU A 15 -4.46 -15.62 -17.69
CA LEU A 15 -3.29 -14.74 -17.78
C LEU A 15 -2.04 -15.51 -18.25
N THR A 16 -1.45 -15.08 -19.36
CA THR A 16 -0.24 -15.67 -19.97
C THR A 16 1.05 -14.93 -19.54
N ASP A 17 2.22 -15.44 -19.93
CA ASP A 17 3.56 -14.90 -19.59
C ASP A 17 3.71 -13.39 -19.86
N THR A 18 3.04 -12.84 -20.88
CA THR A 18 3.09 -11.41 -21.25
C THR A 18 2.23 -10.54 -20.31
N ASP A 19 1.15 -11.09 -19.76
CA ASP A 19 0.23 -10.36 -18.89
C ASP A 19 0.81 -10.13 -17.48
N HIS A 20 1.78 -10.94 -17.06
CA HIS A 20 2.37 -10.88 -15.72
C HIS A 20 3.42 -9.78 -15.55
N ASP A 21 4.27 -9.56 -16.56
CA ASP A 21 5.20 -8.42 -16.57
C ASP A 21 4.43 -7.11 -16.80
N ILE A 22 3.31 -7.19 -17.51
CA ILE A 22 2.31 -6.13 -17.66
C ILE A 22 1.71 -5.81 -16.28
N VAL A 23 1.13 -6.75 -15.53
CA VAL A 23 0.55 -6.48 -14.18
C VAL A 23 1.60 -5.96 -13.19
N LYS A 24 2.83 -6.49 -13.17
CA LYS A 24 3.94 -5.99 -12.32
C LYS A 24 4.36 -4.57 -12.70
N SER A 25 4.48 -4.31 -14.00
CA SER A 25 4.76 -2.97 -14.52
C SER A 25 3.62 -2.04 -14.14
N ILE A 26 2.37 -2.45 -14.35
CA ILE A 26 1.19 -1.62 -14.13
C ILE A 26 0.94 -1.37 -12.65
N SER A 27 1.07 -2.29 -11.69
CA SER A 27 0.82 -1.98 -10.27
C SER A 27 1.84 -0.99 -9.68
N SER A 28 3.11 -1.16 -10.03
CA SER A 28 4.20 -0.25 -9.66
C SER A 28 4.08 1.11 -10.38
N ARG A 29 3.67 1.08 -11.66
CA ARG A 29 3.45 2.25 -12.51
C ARG A 29 2.12 2.95 -12.19
N TRP A 30 1.13 2.26 -11.65
CA TRP A 30 -0.16 2.79 -11.21
C TRP A 30 0.00 3.68 -9.99
N LEU A 31 0.85 3.28 -9.03
CA LEU A 31 1.16 4.13 -7.89
C LEU A 31 2.04 5.29 -8.34
N ALA A 32 3.06 5.03 -9.17
CA ALA A 32 3.92 6.10 -9.67
C ALA A 32 3.15 7.14 -10.50
N GLU A 33 2.35 6.69 -11.47
CA GLU A 33 1.59 7.54 -12.41
C GLU A 33 0.26 8.02 -11.80
N GLY A 34 -0.37 7.28 -10.90
CA GLY A 34 -1.53 7.74 -10.13
C GLY A 34 -1.16 8.82 -9.11
N PHE A 35 -0.06 8.65 -8.38
CA PHE A 35 0.49 9.72 -7.54
C PHE A 35 1.07 10.88 -8.36
N TRP A 36 1.61 10.62 -9.56
CA TRP A 36 2.02 11.68 -10.48
C TRP A 36 0.82 12.46 -11.02
N ALA A 37 -0.27 11.79 -11.42
CA ALA A 37 -1.52 12.45 -11.81
C ALA A 37 -2.09 13.30 -10.67
N ILE A 38 -1.99 12.83 -9.42
CA ILE A 38 -2.36 13.62 -8.24
C ILE A 38 -1.38 14.79 -8.00
N ALA A 39 -0.09 14.61 -8.33
CA ALA A 39 0.91 15.67 -8.25
C ALA A 39 0.74 16.74 -9.36
N GLU A 40 0.24 16.37 -10.54
CA GLU A 40 -0.06 17.28 -11.67
C GLU A 40 -1.29 18.16 -11.45
N LEU A 41 -2.17 17.79 -10.52
CA LEU A 41 -3.27 18.64 -10.06
C LEU A 41 -2.73 19.98 -9.48
N ASP A 42 -1.48 20.02 -9.01
CA ASP A 42 -0.80 21.19 -8.39
C ASP A 42 -0.50 22.39 -9.34
N GLY A 43 -1.07 22.44 -10.55
CA GLY A 43 -0.82 23.60 -11.43
C GLY A 43 -1.38 23.56 -12.85
N SER A 44 -1.90 22.44 -13.31
CA SER A 44 -2.60 22.35 -14.60
C SER A 44 -4.05 21.96 -14.36
N ALA A 45 -4.97 22.91 -14.59
CA ALA A 45 -6.37 22.57 -14.79
C ALA A 45 -6.51 21.44 -15.82
N PRO A 46 -7.55 20.58 -15.76
CA PRO A 46 -7.80 19.53 -16.75
C PRO A 46 -7.76 20.04 -18.20
N ASP A 47 -8.02 21.33 -18.41
CA ASP A 47 -7.94 22.03 -19.71
C ASP A 47 -6.51 22.20 -20.28
N ARG A 48 -5.46 21.83 -19.52
CA ARG A 48 -4.05 21.90 -19.93
C ARG A 48 -3.37 20.56 -20.11
N LEU A 49 -4.06 19.46 -19.78
CA LEU A 49 -3.56 18.12 -20.09
C LEU A 49 -3.67 17.89 -21.60
N SER A 50 -2.60 17.41 -22.20
CA SER A 50 -2.62 16.94 -23.58
C SER A 50 -3.58 15.75 -23.69
N SER A 51 -4.14 15.52 -24.88
CA SER A 51 -5.00 14.36 -25.13
C SER A 51 -4.29 13.02 -24.82
N GLU A 52 -2.96 12.99 -24.92
CA GLU A 52 -2.14 11.81 -24.62
C GLU A 52 -2.06 11.52 -23.11
N GLU A 53 -1.95 12.57 -22.28
CA GLU A 53 -1.94 12.47 -20.81
C GLU A 53 -3.30 12.03 -20.25
N ILE A 54 -4.40 12.57 -20.81
CA ILE A 54 -5.77 12.16 -20.45
C ILE A 54 -6.00 10.69 -20.86
N GLU A 55 -5.59 10.30 -22.06
CA GLU A 55 -5.72 8.92 -22.52
C GLU A 55 -4.89 7.95 -21.69
N GLN A 56 -3.70 8.35 -21.23
CA GLN A 56 -2.87 7.55 -20.34
C GLN A 56 -3.51 7.41 -18.95
N HIS A 57 -4.06 8.49 -18.38
CA HIS A 57 -4.81 8.49 -17.13
C HIS A 57 -6.01 7.52 -17.18
N ASP A 58 -6.83 7.62 -18.23
CA ASP A 58 -8.00 6.75 -18.44
C ASP A 58 -7.61 5.29 -18.66
N ARG A 59 -6.48 5.03 -19.34
CA ARG A 59 -5.95 3.66 -19.52
C ARG A 59 -5.51 3.06 -18.19
N ILE A 60 -4.83 3.82 -17.33
CA ILE A 60 -4.37 3.35 -16.01
C ILE A 60 -5.58 3.02 -15.13
N MET A 61 -6.54 3.93 -15.02
CA MET A 61 -7.79 3.70 -14.28
C MET A 61 -8.56 2.49 -14.83
N GLY A 62 -8.70 2.40 -16.16
CA GLY A 62 -9.38 1.31 -16.85
C GLY A 62 -8.73 -0.07 -16.64
N ILE A 63 -7.40 -0.15 -16.51
CA ILE A 63 -6.68 -1.40 -16.26
C ILE A 63 -7.02 -1.99 -14.88
N PHE A 64 -7.25 -1.16 -13.87
CA PHE A 64 -7.64 -1.63 -12.52
C PHE A 64 -9.15 -1.69 -12.32
N GLY A 65 -9.94 -1.33 -13.34
CA GLY A 65 -11.39 -1.23 -13.21
C GLY A 65 -11.82 -0.17 -12.19
N ILE A 66 -10.99 0.86 -11.99
CA ILE A 66 -11.27 2.03 -11.16
C ILE A 66 -11.67 3.16 -12.10
N THR A 67 -12.56 4.05 -11.66
CA THR A 67 -12.83 5.30 -12.37
C THR A 67 -13.06 6.36 -11.31
N LEU A 68 -12.17 7.35 -11.26
CA LEU A 68 -12.38 8.56 -10.49
C LEU A 68 -12.97 9.63 -11.41
N ASP A 69 -13.76 10.52 -10.84
CA ASP A 69 -14.27 11.70 -11.54
C ASP A 69 -13.44 12.92 -11.09
N PRO A 70 -12.48 13.40 -11.92
CA PRO A 70 -11.59 14.49 -11.56
C PRO A 70 -12.34 15.79 -11.25
N SER A 71 -13.54 15.99 -11.81
CA SER A 71 -14.34 17.20 -11.60
C SER A 71 -14.85 17.35 -10.16
N ARG A 72 -14.76 16.29 -9.35
CA ARG A 72 -15.15 16.28 -7.94
C ARG A 72 -14.08 16.80 -6.99
N PHE A 73 -12.86 17.04 -7.48
CA PHE A 73 -11.74 17.51 -6.68
C PHE A 73 -11.37 18.94 -7.05
N ALA A 74 -10.99 19.74 -6.05
CA ALA A 74 -10.37 21.03 -6.33
C ALA A 74 -8.99 20.82 -6.97
N PRO A 75 -8.47 21.78 -7.76
CA PRO A 75 -7.15 21.65 -8.37
C PRO A 75 -6.04 21.31 -7.36
N ASP A 76 -6.13 21.79 -6.12
CA ASP A 76 -5.14 21.52 -5.08
C ASP A 76 -5.54 20.39 -4.10
N ASP A 77 -6.67 19.71 -4.31
CA ASP A 77 -7.18 18.66 -3.41
C ASP A 77 -6.51 17.29 -3.65
N LYS A 78 -5.21 17.23 -3.40
CA LYS A 78 -4.41 16.00 -3.52
C LYS A 78 -4.86 14.94 -2.51
N ILE A 79 -5.23 15.39 -1.32
CA ILE A 79 -5.61 14.50 -0.22
C ILE A 79 -6.93 13.81 -0.56
N GLY A 80 -7.96 14.56 -0.96
CA GLY A 80 -9.26 14.01 -1.34
C GLY A 80 -9.17 13.08 -2.54
N ALA A 81 -8.40 13.44 -3.57
CA ALA A 81 -8.16 12.58 -4.74
C ALA A 81 -7.48 11.26 -4.35
N THR A 82 -6.50 11.30 -3.43
CA THR A 82 -5.81 10.10 -2.98
C THR A 82 -6.72 9.21 -2.13
N VAL A 83 -7.51 9.80 -1.23
CA VAL A 83 -8.48 9.04 -0.42
C VAL A 83 -9.49 8.34 -1.33
N ALA A 84 -10.03 9.04 -2.34
CA ALA A 84 -10.95 8.44 -3.30
C ALA A 84 -10.30 7.30 -4.11
N LEU A 85 -9.04 7.46 -4.52
CA LEU A 85 -8.27 6.40 -5.19
C LEU A 85 -8.14 5.17 -4.28
N MET A 86 -7.73 5.36 -3.03
CA MET A 86 -7.56 4.27 -2.07
C MET A 86 -8.88 3.60 -1.74
N GLN A 87 -9.95 4.37 -1.54
CA GLN A 87 -11.31 3.83 -1.37
C GLN A 87 -11.70 2.95 -2.55
N ALA A 88 -11.44 3.39 -3.79
CA ALA A 88 -11.74 2.60 -4.98
C ALA A 88 -10.97 1.27 -5.02
N THR A 89 -9.70 1.24 -4.57
CA THR A 89 -8.92 -0.01 -4.48
C THR A 89 -9.37 -0.97 -3.39
N ILE A 90 -10.16 -0.50 -2.42
CA ILE A 90 -10.69 -1.30 -1.32
C ILE A 90 -12.09 -1.88 -1.67
N VAL A 91 -12.70 -1.45 -2.77
CA VAL A 91 -14.00 -1.97 -3.23
C VAL A 91 -13.94 -3.48 -3.46
N GLU A 92 -15.04 -4.17 -3.15
CA GLU A 92 -15.15 -5.62 -3.11
C GLU A 92 -14.56 -6.33 -4.35
N GLY A 93 -13.55 -7.18 -4.12
CA GLY A 93 -12.83 -7.92 -5.16
C GLY A 93 -11.56 -7.24 -5.69
N GLN A 94 -11.30 -5.99 -5.29
CA GLN A 94 -10.00 -5.34 -5.46
C GLN A 94 -9.09 -5.61 -4.25
N ARG A 95 -7.79 -5.62 -4.49
CA ARG A 95 -6.76 -5.84 -3.45
C ARG A 95 -6.13 -4.48 -3.17
N PRO A 96 -6.03 -4.02 -1.90
CA PRO A 96 -5.30 -2.80 -1.56
C PRO A 96 -3.79 -3.03 -1.67
N GLU A 97 -3.31 -3.26 -2.90
CA GLU A 97 -1.90 -3.54 -3.23
C GLU A 97 -0.98 -2.39 -2.83
N TRP A 98 -1.52 -1.18 -2.72
CA TRP A 98 -0.80 -0.02 -2.20
C TRP A 98 -0.22 -0.25 -0.81
N LEU A 99 -0.89 -1.03 0.06
CA LEU A 99 -0.36 -1.39 1.39
C LEU A 99 0.97 -2.14 1.29
N GLY A 100 1.20 -2.89 0.21
CA GLY A 100 2.40 -3.69 0.03
C GLY A 100 3.63 -2.82 -0.19
N ILE A 101 3.50 -1.78 -1.00
CA ILE A 101 4.67 -0.96 -1.34
C ILE A 101 5.05 0.05 -0.25
N MET A 102 4.17 0.28 0.73
CA MET A 102 4.37 1.25 1.81
C MET A 102 5.63 0.99 2.63
N GLU A 103 6.06 -0.27 2.75
CA GLU A 103 7.32 -0.61 3.41
C GLU A 103 8.56 0.02 2.74
N THR A 104 8.48 0.26 1.44
CA THR A 104 9.58 0.83 0.66
C THR A 104 9.51 2.35 0.56
N LEU A 105 8.39 2.95 0.96
CA LEU A 105 8.12 4.37 0.79
C LEU A 105 8.18 5.11 2.12
N ARG A 106 8.49 6.41 2.05
CA ARG A 106 8.39 7.30 3.21
C ARG A 106 6.91 7.59 3.45
N LEU A 107 6.48 7.59 4.71
CA LEU A 107 5.11 7.95 5.06
C LEU A 107 4.87 9.44 4.82
N GLY A 108 3.66 9.77 4.37
CA GLY A 108 3.21 11.14 4.21
C GLY A 108 2.99 11.83 5.55
N GLN A 109 3.23 13.15 5.60
CA GLN A 109 3.04 13.94 6.83
C GLN A 109 1.56 14.20 7.18
N HIS A 110 0.67 14.16 6.18
CA HIS A 110 -0.75 14.53 6.34
C HIS A 110 -1.67 13.32 6.48
N LEU A 111 -1.32 12.22 5.81
CA LEU A 111 -1.95 10.90 5.92
C LEU A 111 -0.82 9.88 6.01
N THR A 112 -0.58 9.36 7.20
CA THR A 112 0.55 8.45 7.48
C THR A 112 0.33 7.06 6.89
N MET A 113 -0.91 6.73 6.51
CA MET A 113 -1.24 5.57 5.69
C MET A 113 -0.88 5.73 4.20
N ILE A 114 -0.53 6.94 3.75
CA ILE A 114 -0.25 7.26 2.34
C ILE A 114 1.23 7.57 2.21
N PRO A 115 1.91 7.18 1.13
CA PRO A 115 3.30 7.56 0.96
C PRO A 115 3.42 9.08 0.76
N GLU A 116 4.60 9.62 1.04
CA GLU A 116 4.96 10.97 0.62
C GLU A 116 4.76 11.10 -0.90
N PHE A 117 4.10 12.17 -1.34
CA PHE A 117 3.92 12.43 -2.77
C PHE A 117 5.29 12.51 -3.45
N PRO A 118 5.45 11.90 -4.64
CA PRO A 118 6.70 11.97 -5.37
C PRO A 118 7.04 13.42 -5.69
N GLN A 119 8.32 13.76 -5.59
CA GLN A 119 8.82 15.03 -6.07
C GLN A 119 9.28 14.86 -7.52
N PRO A 120 9.08 15.88 -8.39
CA PRO A 120 9.62 15.84 -9.73
C PRO A 120 11.15 15.80 -9.68
N ASP A 121 11.77 14.91 -10.47
CA ASP A 121 13.20 14.91 -10.71
C ASP A 121 13.62 16.04 -11.68
N VAL A 122 14.92 16.08 -12.02
CA VAL A 122 15.48 17.07 -12.95
C VAL A 122 14.87 16.99 -14.36
N ASP A 123 14.26 15.86 -14.71
CA ASP A 123 13.59 15.62 -15.99
C ASP A 123 12.05 15.76 -15.86
N GLY A 124 11.53 16.21 -14.71
CA GLY A 124 10.11 16.41 -14.43
C GLY A 124 9.33 15.13 -14.15
N ARG A 125 10.00 13.99 -13.95
CA ARG A 125 9.35 12.69 -13.69
C ARG A 125 9.12 12.49 -12.20
N ALA A 126 8.05 11.78 -11.83
CA ALA A 126 7.84 11.36 -10.45
C ALA A 126 9.01 10.52 -9.94
N ALA A 127 9.77 11.04 -8.99
CA ALA A 127 10.81 10.31 -8.29
C ALA A 127 10.39 10.01 -6.86
N PHE A 128 10.30 8.72 -6.55
CA PHE A 128 10.28 8.23 -5.18
C PHE A 128 11.73 7.96 -4.78
N GLY A 129 12.14 8.34 -3.57
CA GLY A 129 13.53 8.19 -3.11
C GLY A 129 14.08 6.75 -3.14
N LYS A 130 13.24 5.74 -3.42
CA LYS A 130 13.61 4.35 -3.69
C LYS A 130 12.87 3.81 -4.92
N PRO A 131 13.48 2.87 -5.66
CA PRO A 131 12.84 2.24 -6.82
C PRO A 131 11.64 1.36 -6.45
N LEU A 132 10.47 1.72 -6.98
CA LEU A 132 9.20 1.00 -6.82
C LEU A 132 9.18 -0.40 -7.42
N TRP A 133 10.03 -0.68 -8.42
CA TRP A 133 10.10 -1.97 -9.13
C TRP A 133 10.64 -3.14 -8.28
N SER A 134 11.01 -2.89 -7.03
CA SER A 134 11.45 -3.93 -6.08
C SER A 134 10.30 -4.78 -5.51
N SER A 135 9.04 -4.40 -5.75
CA SER A 135 7.87 -5.11 -5.22
C SER A 135 7.28 -6.09 -6.25
N ASN A 136 7.85 -7.30 -6.33
CA ASN A 136 7.37 -8.38 -7.20
C ASN A 136 6.32 -9.29 -6.52
N TRP A 137 5.55 -8.76 -5.58
CA TRP A 137 4.65 -9.51 -4.72
C TRP A 137 3.32 -8.77 -4.47
N TRP A 138 2.29 -9.52 -4.07
CA TRP A 138 0.99 -9.05 -3.64
C TRP A 138 0.69 -9.53 -2.23
N ILE A 139 -0.29 -8.91 -1.56
CA ILE A 139 -0.69 -9.32 -0.21
C ILE A 139 -1.87 -10.29 -0.30
N LYS A 140 -1.66 -11.49 0.20
CA LYS A 140 -2.69 -12.51 0.41
C LYS A 140 -3.23 -12.43 1.84
N ASP A 141 -4.48 -12.87 2.01
CA ASP A 141 -5.13 -12.99 3.31
C ASP A 141 -5.21 -11.64 4.05
N ILE A 142 -5.54 -10.58 3.29
CA ILE A 142 -5.78 -9.24 3.81
C ILE A 142 -6.98 -9.30 4.78
N PRO A 143 -6.91 -8.63 5.94
CA PRO A 143 -8.00 -8.58 6.89
C PRO A 143 -9.34 -8.19 6.24
N PRO A 144 -10.40 -8.99 6.42
CA PRO A 144 -11.68 -8.72 5.80
C PRO A 144 -12.33 -7.46 6.37
N GLY A 145 -13.15 -6.79 5.55
CA GLY A 145 -13.87 -5.60 5.99
C GLY A 145 -13.00 -4.35 6.20
N ILE A 146 -11.77 -4.36 5.67
CA ILE A 146 -10.95 -3.16 5.53
C ILE A 146 -11.72 -2.10 4.73
N ARG A 147 -11.69 -0.85 5.18
CA ARG A 147 -12.33 0.29 4.50
C ARG A 147 -11.59 1.57 4.84
N MET A 148 -11.65 2.56 3.95
CA MET A 148 -11.16 3.91 4.22
C MET A 148 -12.36 4.86 4.28
N ASP A 149 -12.44 5.68 5.33
CA ASP A 149 -13.47 6.72 5.41
C ASP A 149 -13.14 7.93 4.52
N ASP A 150 -14.10 8.84 4.38
CA ASP A 150 -13.98 10.01 3.49
C ASP A 150 -12.93 11.03 3.96
N VAL A 151 -12.36 10.84 5.16
CA VAL A 151 -11.34 11.71 5.77
C VAL A 151 -9.95 11.04 5.73
N GLY A 152 -9.87 9.82 5.17
CA GLY A 152 -8.62 9.07 5.00
C GLY A 152 -8.23 8.17 6.17
N TYR A 153 -9.13 7.90 7.12
CA TYR A 153 -8.87 6.89 8.15
C TYR A 153 -9.12 5.48 7.61
N LEU A 154 -8.13 4.61 7.79
CA LEU A 154 -8.27 3.19 7.53
C LEU A 154 -8.91 2.49 8.73
N HIS A 155 -10.06 1.89 8.51
CA HIS A 155 -10.69 0.97 9.46
C HIS A 155 -10.31 -0.46 9.12
N ILE A 156 -9.74 -1.17 10.09
CA ILE A 156 -9.30 -2.55 9.91
C ILE A 156 -9.58 -3.35 11.19
N SER A 157 -10.00 -4.60 11.04
CA SER A 157 -10.07 -5.55 12.16
C SER A 157 -9.09 -6.67 11.89
N ALA A 158 -8.01 -6.72 12.66
CA ALA A 158 -6.87 -7.56 12.37
C ALA A 158 -6.23 -8.12 13.63
N SER A 159 -5.46 -9.18 13.44
CA SER A 159 -4.57 -9.72 14.47
C SER A 159 -3.49 -8.69 14.78
N CYS A 160 -3.30 -8.36 16.05
CA CYS A 160 -2.37 -7.35 16.54
C CYS A 160 -1.48 -7.91 17.65
N LEU A 161 -0.22 -7.50 17.67
CA LEU A 161 0.77 -7.86 18.67
C LEU A 161 1.28 -6.61 19.39
N PRO A 162 1.18 -6.52 20.73
CA PRO A 162 1.71 -5.38 21.47
C PRO A 162 3.25 -5.41 21.44
N ILE A 163 3.84 -4.31 20.99
CA ILE A 163 5.30 -4.16 20.81
C ILE A 163 5.81 -2.88 21.47
N GLN A 164 7.13 -2.81 21.63
CA GLN A 164 7.82 -1.61 22.10
C GLN A 164 9.15 -1.45 21.38
N SER A 165 9.67 -0.23 21.32
CA SER A 165 11.01 0.02 20.80
C SER A 165 12.03 -0.72 21.67
N ALA A 166 12.91 -1.48 21.00
CA ALA A 166 13.98 -2.23 21.62
C ALA A 166 15.29 -1.42 21.58
N ARG A 167 16.16 -1.66 22.57
CA ARG A 167 17.51 -1.12 22.50
C ARG A 167 18.31 -1.87 21.45
N PRO A 168 19.13 -1.17 20.63
CA PRO A 168 20.01 -1.81 19.66
C PRO A 168 20.85 -2.91 20.31
N GLY A 169 20.82 -4.11 19.74
CA GLY A 169 21.60 -5.26 20.21
C GLY A 169 21.08 -5.92 21.49
N SER A 170 19.87 -5.59 21.94
CA SER A 170 19.20 -6.37 22.99
C SER A 170 18.83 -7.77 22.48
N GLY A 171 18.87 -8.78 23.35
CA GLY A 171 18.50 -10.16 23.00
C GLY A 171 17.00 -10.39 22.77
N ASP A 172 16.18 -9.37 23.05
CA ASP A 172 14.71 -9.45 23.03
C ASP A 172 14.10 -8.90 21.73
N VAL A 173 14.94 -8.53 20.74
CA VAL A 173 14.50 -8.03 19.44
C VAL A 173 13.78 -9.16 18.68
N ILE A 174 12.56 -8.88 18.24
CA ILE A 174 11.75 -9.83 17.47
C ILE A 174 11.74 -9.51 15.97
N PHE A 175 11.86 -8.24 15.59
CA PHE A 175 12.04 -7.78 14.21
C PHE A 175 12.58 -6.34 14.16
N GLU A 176 12.95 -5.87 12.98
CA GLU A 176 13.40 -4.50 12.73
C GLU A 176 12.76 -3.91 11.47
N ASN A 177 12.71 -2.60 11.40
CA ASN A 177 12.27 -1.85 10.23
C ASN A 177 13.13 -0.59 10.05
N THR A 178 12.73 0.30 9.12
CA THR A 178 13.44 1.57 8.89
C THR A 178 13.50 2.49 10.11
N ASP A 179 12.57 2.35 11.05
CA ASP A 179 12.43 3.23 12.21
C ASP A 179 13.13 2.69 13.47
N GLY A 180 13.51 1.40 13.45
CA GLY A 180 14.32 0.81 14.52
C GLY A 180 14.06 -0.67 14.77
N GLN A 181 14.46 -1.11 15.96
CA GLN A 181 14.30 -2.49 16.43
C GLN A 181 13.11 -2.57 17.39
N TRP A 182 12.38 -3.69 17.31
CA TRP A 182 11.13 -3.88 18.04
C TRP A 182 11.18 -5.16 18.87
N ALA A 183 10.66 -5.08 20.09
CA ALA A 183 10.55 -6.19 21.04
C ALA A 183 9.08 -6.39 21.45
N LEU A 184 8.75 -7.58 21.94
CA LEU A 184 7.46 -7.84 22.57
C LEU A 184 7.23 -6.89 23.75
N SER A 185 6.03 -6.32 23.83
CA SER A 185 5.60 -5.63 25.05
C SER A 185 4.83 -6.61 25.93
N LEU A 186 5.43 -6.95 27.07
CA LEU A 186 4.75 -7.75 28.11
C LEU A 186 3.73 -6.91 28.91
N ASN A 187 3.65 -5.61 28.65
CA ASN A 187 2.74 -4.71 29.31
C ASN A 187 1.40 -4.62 28.55
N LYS A 188 0.31 -4.92 29.25
CA LYS A 188 -1.06 -4.80 28.72
C LYS A 188 -1.45 -3.36 28.37
N THR A 189 -0.67 -2.36 28.78
CA THR A 189 -0.88 -0.96 28.42
C THR A 189 0.00 -0.50 27.27
N SER A 190 0.48 -1.43 26.41
CA SER A 190 1.25 -1.03 25.24
C SER A 190 0.47 -0.01 24.41
N ARG A 191 1.20 0.99 23.90
CA ARG A 191 0.66 1.95 22.96
C ARG A 191 0.94 1.57 21.52
N ILE A 192 1.91 0.70 21.28
CA ILE A 192 2.35 0.36 19.94
C ILE A 192 1.99 -1.09 19.65
N TYR A 193 1.43 -1.31 18.46
CA TYR A 193 0.98 -2.60 17.99
C TYR A 193 1.58 -2.89 16.61
N ALA A 194 2.07 -4.11 16.40
CA ALA A 194 2.23 -4.67 15.07
C ALA A 194 0.88 -5.24 14.63
N VAL A 195 0.37 -4.79 13.49
CA VAL A 195 -0.91 -5.17 12.90
C VAL A 195 -0.63 -6.06 11.70
N ARG A 196 -1.14 -7.30 11.70
CA ARG A 196 -0.94 -8.22 10.58
C ARG A 196 -1.79 -7.80 9.39
N LEU A 197 -1.14 -7.42 8.29
CA LEU A 197 -1.82 -7.04 7.05
C LEU A 197 -1.98 -8.20 6.07
N GLY A 198 -1.11 -9.21 6.13
CA GLY A 198 -1.25 -10.40 5.30
C GLY A 198 0.07 -11.07 4.98
N GLU A 199 0.01 -12.00 4.03
CA GLU A 199 1.14 -12.78 3.54
C GLU A 199 1.63 -12.22 2.20
N LYS A 200 2.93 -11.97 2.07
CA LYS A 200 3.56 -11.63 0.80
C LYS A 200 3.57 -12.87 -0.10
N CYS A 201 2.91 -12.75 -1.23
CA CYS A 201 2.90 -13.76 -2.27
C CYS A 201 3.59 -13.20 -3.50
N LEU A 202 4.60 -13.90 -4.02
CA LEU A 202 5.21 -13.49 -5.28
C LEU A 202 4.17 -13.53 -6.39
N TYR A 203 4.24 -12.56 -7.29
CA TYR A 203 3.69 -12.73 -8.62
C TYR A 203 4.53 -13.79 -9.33
N THR A 204 4.13 -15.05 -9.16
CA THR A 204 4.83 -16.20 -9.75
C THR A 204 4.80 -16.08 -11.26
N ALA A 205 5.95 -15.79 -11.87
CA ALA A 205 6.19 -16.20 -13.24
C ALA A 205 6.55 -17.67 -13.19
N ILE A 206 5.86 -18.50 -13.98
CA ILE A 206 5.93 -19.97 -14.02
C ILE A 206 7.38 -20.51 -14.19
N LYS A 207 8.35 -19.64 -14.50
CA LYS A 207 9.74 -19.96 -14.84
C LYS A 207 10.79 -19.71 -13.76
N PHE A 208 10.44 -19.11 -12.62
CA PHE A 208 11.42 -18.96 -11.53
C PHE A 208 11.21 -20.04 -10.48
N PRO A 209 12.29 -20.68 -9.97
CA PRO A 209 12.17 -21.58 -8.84
C PRO A 209 11.50 -20.82 -7.68
N PRO A 210 10.64 -21.48 -6.88
CA PRO A 210 9.98 -20.83 -5.75
C PRO A 210 11.04 -20.18 -4.87
N GLN A 211 11.08 -18.85 -4.87
CA GLN A 211 11.96 -18.12 -3.98
C GLN A 211 11.36 -18.20 -2.58
N VAL A 212 12.19 -18.60 -1.62
CA VAL A 212 11.83 -18.55 -0.21
C VAL A 212 11.85 -17.09 0.22
N ILE A 213 10.67 -16.49 0.40
CA ILE A 213 10.56 -15.20 1.08
C ILE A 213 10.70 -15.49 2.58
N LEU A 214 11.87 -15.15 3.16
CA LEU A 214 12.10 -15.31 4.60
C LEU A 214 11.16 -14.39 5.39
N ASP A 215 11.03 -13.13 4.96
CA ASP A 215 10.17 -12.13 5.59
C ASP A 215 8.77 -12.15 4.97
N LYS A 216 8.11 -13.29 5.15
CA LYS A 216 6.90 -13.69 4.42
C LYS A 216 5.68 -12.83 4.75
N TYR A 217 5.62 -12.18 5.91
CA TYR A 217 4.43 -11.50 6.37
C TYR A 217 4.62 -9.99 6.42
N LEU A 218 3.62 -9.24 5.97
CA LEU A 218 3.61 -7.79 6.08
C LEU A 218 2.86 -7.37 7.34
N ILE A 219 3.50 -6.53 8.15
CA ILE A 219 2.89 -5.88 9.31
C ILE A 219 2.93 -4.36 9.17
N LEU A 220 1.92 -3.71 9.74
CA LEU A 220 1.87 -2.27 9.96
C LEU A 220 2.14 -1.98 11.43
N LEU A 221 2.92 -0.95 11.73
CA LEU A 221 3.17 -0.49 13.08
C LEU A 221 2.19 0.65 13.39
N ALA A 222 1.39 0.50 14.44
CA ALA A 222 0.36 1.46 14.83
C ALA A 222 0.57 1.94 16.27
N GLU A 223 0.64 3.25 16.48
CA GLU A 223 0.65 3.86 17.81
C GLU A 223 -0.74 4.39 18.18
N LYS A 224 -1.24 3.95 19.33
CA LYS A 224 -2.49 4.39 19.92
C LYS A 224 -2.37 5.81 20.49
N SER A 225 -3.18 6.72 19.94
CA SER A 225 -3.34 8.09 20.42
C SER A 225 -4.24 8.14 21.66
N LYS A 226 -4.36 9.33 22.27
CA LYS A 226 -5.24 9.57 23.42
C LYS A 226 -6.73 9.44 23.10
N GLU A 227 -7.10 9.51 21.82
CA GLU A 227 -8.50 9.46 21.36
C GLU A 227 -8.91 8.05 20.89
N GLU A 228 -8.17 7.01 21.28
CA GLU A 228 -8.42 5.62 20.84
C GLU A 228 -8.31 5.42 19.31
N LYS A 229 -7.71 6.39 18.61
CA LYS A 229 -7.29 6.29 17.21
C LYS A 229 -5.83 5.90 17.13
N PHE A 230 -5.37 5.49 15.94
CA PHE A 230 -4.01 5.04 15.74
C PHE A 230 -3.29 5.88 14.69
N HIS A 231 -1.99 6.04 14.87
CA HIS A 231 -1.07 6.62 13.88
C HIS A 231 -0.22 5.52 13.28
N CYS A 232 -0.12 5.48 11.95
CA CYS A 232 0.85 4.60 11.31
C CYS A 232 2.28 5.10 11.59
N LEU A 233 3.08 4.26 12.23
CA LEU A 233 4.50 4.52 12.47
C LEU A 233 5.38 4.02 11.32
N GLY A 234 4.94 2.98 10.61
CA GLY A 234 5.72 2.33 9.58
C GLY A 234 5.18 0.96 9.21
N TYR A 235 5.95 0.27 8.40
CA TYR A 235 5.67 -1.09 7.96
C TYR A 235 6.92 -1.95 8.14
N ALA A 236 6.74 -3.26 8.22
CA ALA A 236 7.84 -4.20 8.22
C ALA A 236 7.44 -5.53 7.59
N SER A 237 8.41 -6.18 6.96
CA SER A 237 8.34 -7.60 6.66
C SER A 237 8.85 -8.40 7.86
N VAL A 238 8.14 -9.46 8.22
CA VAL A 238 8.54 -10.33 9.31
C VAL A 238 8.46 -11.81 8.93
N GLU A 239 9.35 -12.58 9.54
CA GLU A 239 9.35 -14.03 9.45
C GLU A 239 8.12 -14.65 10.14
N GLU A 240 7.80 -15.88 9.75
CA GLU A 240 6.68 -16.66 10.31
C GLU A 240 6.76 -16.84 11.84
N LYS A 241 7.97 -16.94 12.40
CA LYS A 241 8.17 -17.05 13.85
C LYS A 241 7.56 -15.88 14.63
N VAL A 242 7.50 -14.68 14.05
CA VAL A 242 6.90 -13.49 14.67
C VAL A 242 5.38 -13.59 14.68
N ILE A 243 4.79 -14.11 13.60
CA ILE A 243 3.33 -14.27 13.46
C ILE A 243 2.80 -15.41 14.36
N ASN A 244 3.62 -16.42 14.63
CA ASN A 244 3.26 -17.56 15.47
C ASN A 244 3.43 -17.33 16.98
N LEU A 245 3.73 -16.10 17.42
CA LEU A 245 3.76 -15.76 18.83
C LEU A 245 2.36 -15.92 19.46
N GLU A 246 2.26 -16.32 20.72
CA GLU A 246 0.94 -16.56 21.36
C GLU A 246 0.18 -15.27 21.73
N SER A 247 0.88 -14.13 21.73
CA SER A 247 0.36 -12.85 22.24
C SER A 247 -0.44 -12.03 21.20
N TRP A 248 -0.74 -12.59 20.04
CA TRP A 248 -1.54 -11.91 19.03
C TRP A 248 -3.03 -11.92 19.40
N GLU A 249 -3.67 -10.75 19.34
CA GLU A 249 -5.08 -10.56 19.66
C GLU A 249 -5.81 -9.78 18.54
N ASN A 250 -7.09 -10.09 18.31
CA ASN A 250 -7.86 -9.36 17.30
C ASN A 250 -8.33 -8.02 17.85
N LEU A 251 -7.94 -6.93 17.19
CA LEU A 251 -8.35 -5.57 17.52
C LEU A 251 -8.99 -4.91 16.30
N THR A 252 -9.94 -4.00 16.55
CA THR A 252 -10.44 -3.05 15.55
C THR A 252 -9.69 -1.74 15.70
N LEU A 253 -9.04 -1.31 14.63
CA LEU A 253 -8.21 -0.11 14.58
C LEU A 253 -8.81 0.90 13.61
N VAL A 254 -8.67 2.17 13.98
CA VAL A 254 -8.95 3.33 13.12
C VAL A 254 -7.63 4.09 12.98
N ILE A 255 -6.97 3.90 11.85
CA ILE A 255 -5.58 4.31 11.63
C ILE A 255 -5.55 5.50 10.67
N ARG A 256 -4.77 6.52 11.02
CA ARG A 256 -4.44 7.64 10.12
C ARG A 256 -3.04 7.50 9.57
#